data_AF-A0A0S8BX06-F1
#
_entry.id   AF-A0A0S8BX06-F1
#
_cell.length_a   1.000
_cell.length_b   1.000
_cell.length_c   1.000
_cell.angle_alpha   90.00
_cell.angle_beta   90.00
_cell.angle_gamma   90.00
#
_symmetry.space_group_name_H-M   'P 1'
#
loop_
_entity.id
_entity.type
_entity.pdbx_description
1 polymer ?
#
loop_
_entity_poly.entity_id
_entity_poly.type
_entity_poly.pdbx_seq_one_letter_code
_entity_poly.pdbx_strand_id
1 'polypeptide(L)'
;MRLLFFAEAWIAFIVGAAAHFLFDAIGRWAPLGWIAPVNESLWEHIKMAFWPTLLVDGLLNLRLPTVARRLVCTAASAWVSTLLIVPLFYAYTGILGRHYLFADVAIFAVAMSAGHYVAYRIAIGPVPSRSSMLAAVGLLVSLGAALVWFTYAPPVMEVFRDSLTGAYGMGFEPEAQ
;
A
#
# COMPACT_ATOMS: atom_id res chain seq x y z
N MET A 1 3.24 -8.03 22.47
CA MET A 1 3.64 -7.06 21.42
C MET A 1 3.75 -7.71 20.04
N ARG A 2 4.63 -8.71 19.82
CA ARG A 2 4.82 -9.36 18.50
C ARG A 2 3.53 -9.85 17.82
N LEU A 3 2.68 -10.56 18.57
CA LEU A 3 1.40 -11.08 18.05
C LEU A 3 0.44 -9.97 17.60
N LEU A 4 0.49 -8.78 18.24
CA LEU A 4 -0.37 -7.65 17.87
C LEU A 4 0.03 -7.09 16.51
N PHE A 5 1.33 -6.90 16.26
CA PHE A 5 1.82 -6.46 14.96
C PHE A 5 1.57 -7.47 13.86
N PHE A 6 1.61 -8.76 14.18
CA PHE A 6 1.21 -9.80 13.23
C PHE A 6 -0.29 -9.71 12.93
N ALA A 7 -1.14 -9.55 13.95
CA ALA A 7 -2.58 -9.36 13.76
C ALA A 7 -2.88 -8.11 12.91
N GLU A 8 -2.19 -6.99 13.17
CA GLU A 8 -2.26 -5.77 12.35
C GLU A 8 -1.96 -6.06 10.89
N ALA A 9 -0.87 -6.77 10.61
CA ALA A 9 -0.48 -7.14 9.24
C ALA A 9 -1.59 -7.90 8.51
N TRP A 10 -2.18 -8.91 9.16
CA TRP A 10 -3.23 -9.73 8.54
C TRP A 10 -4.56 -9.02 8.43
N ILE A 11 -4.92 -8.18 9.40
CA ILE A 11 -6.12 -7.34 9.30
C ILE A 11 -5.95 -6.37 8.13
N ALA A 12 -4.82 -5.68 8.03
CA ALA A 12 -4.53 -4.77 6.93
C ALA A 12 -4.48 -5.48 5.57
N PHE A 13 -3.92 -6.69 5.51
CA PHE A 13 -3.94 -7.54 4.32
C PHE A 13 -5.39 -7.86 3.87
N ILE A 14 -6.24 -8.30 4.79
CA ILE A 14 -7.65 -8.64 4.48
C ILE A 14 -8.41 -7.40 4.03
N VAL A 15 -8.25 -6.27 4.75
CA VAL A 15 -8.89 -5.00 4.40
C VAL A 15 -8.41 -4.51 3.04
N GLY A 16 -7.12 -4.64 2.72
CA GLY A 16 -6.58 -4.28 1.41
C GLY A 16 -7.08 -5.15 0.28
N ALA A 17 -7.11 -6.47 0.48
CA ALA A 17 -7.69 -7.40 -0.49
C ALA A 17 -9.18 -7.11 -0.73
N ALA A 18 -9.94 -6.75 0.31
CA ALA A 18 -11.33 -6.34 0.16
C ALA A 18 -11.47 -4.98 -0.56
N ALA A 19 -10.58 -4.02 -0.27
CA ALA A 19 -10.58 -2.69 -0.89
C ALA A 19 -10.34 -2.73 -2.41
N HIS A 20 -9.64 -3.77 -2.91
CA HIS A 20 -9.43 -3.99 -4.34
C HIS A 20 -10.74 -4.03 -5.14
N PHE A 21 -11.79 -4.64 -4.58
CA PHE A 21 -13.10 -4.76 -5.25
C PHE A 21 -14.00 -3.54 -5.05
N LEU A 22 -13.63 -2.60 -4.17
CA LEU A 22 -14.54 -1.55 -3.71
C LEU A 22 -14.89 -0.56 -4.82
N PHE A 23 -13.93 -0.26 -5.71
CA PHE A 23 -14.12 0.72 -6.77
C PHE A 23 -15.22 0.32 -7.75
N ASP A 24 -15.19 -0.92 -8.24
CA ASP A 24 -16.23 -1.45 -9.12
C ASP A 24 -17.54 -1.72 -8.37
N ALA A 25 -17.48 -2.18 -7.11
CA ALA A 25 -18.67 -2.47 -6.31
C ALA A 25 -19.58 -1.25 -6.10
N ILE A 26 -19.03 -0.04 -6.12
CA ILE A 26 -19.79 1.20 -5.98
C ILE A 26 -20.04 1.93 -7.32
N GLY A 27 -19.84 1.26 -8.45
CA GLY A 27 -20.08 1.83 -9.78
C GLY A 27 -19.02 2.83 -10.22
N ARG A 28 -17.76 2.64 -9.82
CA ARG A 28 -16.60 3.42 -10.29
C ARG A 28 -16.70 4.92 -10.01
N TRP A 29 -17.26 5.28 -8.85
CA TRP A 29 -17.37 6.67 -8.41
C TRP A 29 -15.98 7.30 -8.26
N ALA A 30 -15.67 8.28 -9.11
CA ALA A 30 -14.32 8.80 -9.28
C ALA A 30 -13.60 9.22 -7.99
N PRO A 31 -14.23 9.89 -6.99
CA PRO A 31 -13.59 10.22 -5.72
C PRO A 31 -13.09 9.01 -4.92
N LEU A 32 -13.67 7.83 -5.09
CA LEU A 32 -13.18 6.62 -4.41
C LEU A 32 -11.80 6.20 -4.93
N GLY A 33 -11.41 6.64 -6.12
CA GLY A 33 -10.05 6.50 -6.63
C GLY A 33 -8.98 7.11 -5.71
N TRP A 34 -9.33 7.92 -4.70
CA TRP A 34 -8.36 8.36 -3.68
C TRP A 34 -7.83 7.18 -2.86
N ILE A 35 -8.67 6.20 -2.57
CA ILE A 35 -8.37 5.13 -1.61
C ILE A 35 -8.41 3.72 -2.21
N ALA A 36 -9.24 3.49 -3.23
CA ALA A 36 -9.38 2.18 -3.85
C ALA A 36 -8.55 2.09 -5.14
N PRO A 37 -8.04 0.90 -5.49
CA PRO A 37 -7.50 0.61 -6.81
C PRO A 37 -8.54 0.91 -7.89
N VAL A 38 -8.16 1.63 -8.95
CA VAL A 38 -9.06 1.95 -10.08
C VAL A 38 -8.83 1.09 -11.32
N ASN A 39 -7.72 0.34 -11.34
CA ASN A 39 -7.30 -0.58 -12.41
C ASN A 39 -6.31 -1.62 -11.85
N GLU A 40 -5.78 -2.50 -12.71
CA GLU A 40 -4.83 -3.57 -12.34
C GLU A 40 -3.34 -3.21 -12.55
N SER A 41 -2.99 -1.94 -12.38
CA SER A 41 -1.60 -1.50 -12.34
C SER A 41 -0.97 -1.72 -10.96
N LEU A 42 0.35 -1.89 -10.93
CA LEU A 42 1.09 -2.04 -9.67
C LEU A 42 0.96 -0.82 -8.76
N TRP A 43 0.83 0.37 -9.36
CA TRP A 43 0.58 1.61 -8.63
C TRP A 43 -0.72 1.55 -7.83
N GLU A 44 -1.79 1.07 -8.46
CA GLU A 44 -3.09 0.94 -7.82
C GLU A 44 -3.07 -0.16 -6.74
N HIS A 45 -2.32 -1.25 -6.93
CA HIS A 45 -2.11 -2.26 -5.87
C HIS A 45 -1.37 -1.72 -4.65
N ILE A 46 -0.51 -0.70 -4.78
CA ILE A 46 0.14 -0.07 -3.61
C ILE A 46 -0.89 0.53 -2.65
N LYS A 47 -2.03 1.03 -3.15
CA LYS A 47 -3.10 1.56 -2.29
C LYS A 47 -3.65 0.52 -1.33
N MET A 48 -3.69 -0.75 -1.74
CA MET A 48 -4.10 -1.89 -0.91
C MET A 48 -3.14 -2.12 0.26
N ALA A 49 -1.86 -1.75 0.14
CA ALA A 49 -0.94 -1.77 1.27
C ALA A 49 -1.10 -0.50 2.13
N PHE A 50 -1.07 0.66 1.49
CA PHE A 50 -0.94 1.94 2.17
C PHE A 50 -2.17 2.31 3.01
N TRP A 51 -3.36 2.40 2.40
CA TRP A 51 -4.56 2.90 3.10
C TRP A 51 -5.04 1.96 4.21
N PRO A 52 -5.09 0.63 4.00
CA PRO A 52 -5.42 -0.30 5.06
C PRO A 52 -4.42 -0.28 6.20
N THR A 53 -3.12 -0.15 5.92
CA THR A 53 -2.12 0.03 6.98
C THR A 53 -2.39 1.31 7.76
N LEU A 54 -2.65 2.44 7.09
CA LEU A 54 -2.92 3.70 7.77
C LEU A 54 -4.17 3.63 8.67
N LEU A 55 -5.23 2.95 8.20
CA LEU A 55 -6.46 2.73 8.95
C LEU A 55 -6.21 1.84 10.18
N VAL A 56 -5.62 0.65 9.96
CA VAL A 56 -5.42 -0.37 10.99
C VAL A 56 -4.43 0.12 12.03
N ASP A 57 -3.27 0.61 11.60
CA ASP A 57 -2.26 1.14 12.52
C ASP A 57 -2.76 2.43 13.19
N GLY A 58 -3.48 3.31 12.49
CA GLY A 58 -4.05 4.52 13.08
C GLY A 58 -4.96 4.25 14.27
N LEU A 59 -5.71 3.14 14.23
CA LEU A 59 -6.58 2.68 15.30
C LEU A 59 -5.81 1.88 16.36
N LEU A 60 -5.07 0.87 15.94
CA LEU A 60 -4.47 -0.08 16.88
C LEU A 60 -3.22 0.50 17.53
N ASN A 61 -2.39 1.30 16.83
CA ASN A 61 -1.20 1.93 17.42
C ASN A 61 -1.55 2.96 18.50
N LEU A 62 -2.83 3.26 18.74
CA LEU A 62 -3.25 4.02 19.92
C LEU A 62 -2.82 3.39 21.26
N ARG A 63 -2.47 2.10 21.26
CA ARG A 63 -1.86 1.40 22.40
C ARG A 63 -0.41 1.80 22.71
N LEU A 64 0.32 2.39 21.75
CA LEU A 64 1.75 2.71 21.92
C LEU A 64 1.92 4.00 22.74
N PRO A 65 2.92 4.09 23.63
CA PRO A 65 2.98 5.11 24.67
C PRO A 65 3.22 6.54 24.15
N THR A 66 3.80 6.72 22.97
CA THR A 66 4.15 8.05 22.45
C THR A 66 3.68 8.24 21.02
N VAL A 67 3.26 9.46 20.67
CA VAL A 67 2.86 9.83 19.30
C VAL A 67 4.00 9.58 18.31
N ALA A 68 5.25 9.88 18.69
CA ALA A 68 6.42 9.60 17.88
C ALA A 68 6.53 8.11 17.53
N ARG A 69 6.31 7.21 18.50
CA ARG A 69 6.35 5.77 18.25
C ARG A 69 5.20 5.33 17.34
N ARG A 70 3.99 5.87 17.53
CA ARG A 70 2.82 5.57 16.68
C ARG A 70 3.10 5.88 15.22
N LEU A 71 3.47 7.13 14.94
CA LEU A 71 3.67 7.62 13.57
C LEU A 71 4.85 6.94 12.88
N VAL A 72 5.96 6.70 13.60
CA VAL A 72 7.13 6.02 13.02
C VAL A 72 6.85 4.54 12.76
N CYS A 73 6.09 3.86 13.62
CA CYS A 73 5.67 2.48 13.36
C CYS A 73 4.75 2.42 12.13
N THR A 74 3.73 3.28 12.05
CA THR A 74 2.81 3.35 10.91
C THR A 74 3.53 3.67 9.60
N ALA A 75 4.45 4.63 9.61
CA ALA A 75 5.26 4.95 8.44
C ALA A 75 6.13 3.77 8.01
N ALA A 76 6.78 3.08 8.96
CA ALA A 76 7.58 1.90 8.65
C ALA A 76 6.74 0.75 8.07
N SER A 77 5.58 0.45 8.68
CA SER A 77 4.64 -0.56 8.17
C SER A 77 4.24 -0.24 6.72
N ALA A 78 3.80 0.99 6.45
CA ALA A 78 3.29 1.40 5.16
C ALA A 78 4.38 1.41 4.07
N TRP A 79 5.54 2.01 4.35
CA TRP A 79 6.62 2.14 3.37
C TRP A 79 7.31 0.82 3.07
N VAL A 80 7.62 0.02 4.07
CA VAL A 80 8.29 -1.27 3.82
C VAL A 80 7.36 -2.21 3.05
N SER A 81 6.06 -2.26 3.40
CA SER A 81 5.09 -3.07 2.65
C SER A 81 4.99 -2.58 1.21
N THR A 82 4.85 -1.27 0.99
CA THR A 82 4.77 -0.68 -0.36
C THR A 82 6.02 -0.93 -1.20
N LEU A 83 7.21 -0.70 -0.64
CA LEU A 83 8.47 -0.80 -1.36
C LEU A 83 8.86 -2.24 -1.71
N LEU A 84 8.27 -3.24 -1.04
CA LEU A 84 8.53 -4.64 -1.36
C LEU A 84 7.67 -5.18 -2.50
N ILE A 85 6.44 -4.66 -2.67
CA ILE A 85 5.50 -5.18 -3.69
C ILE A 85 6.10 -5.10 -5.10
N VAL A 86 6.52 -3.90 -5.52
CA VAL A 86 7.01 -3.63 -6.88
C VAL A 86 8.25 -4.46 -7.26
N PRO A 87 9.36 -4.47 -6.48
CA PRO A 87 10.53 -5.24 -6.85
C PRO A 87 10.28 -6.75 -6.79
N LEU A 88 9.50 -7.26 -5.83
CA LEU A 88 9.16 -8.68 -5.78
C LEU A 88 8.30 -9.09 -6.98
N PHE A 89 7.35 -8.25 -7.38
CA PHE A 89 6.55 -8.45 -8.57
C PHE A 89 7.42 -8.56 -9.83
N TYR A 90 8.28 -7.58 -10.08
CA TYR A 90 9.16 -7.60 -11.26
C TYR A 90 10.19 -8.72 -11.21
N ALA A 91 10.68 -9.08 -10.03
CA ALA A 91 11.61 -10.21 -9.89
C ALA A 91 10.94 -11.52 -10.32
N TYR A 92 9.75 -11.84 -9.80
CA TYR A 92 9.12 -13.12 -10.12
C TYR A 92 8.61 -13.16 -11.57
N THR A 93 7.99 -12.07 -12.05
CA THR A 93 7.49 -12.01 -13.44
C THR A 93 8.64 -12.04 -14.44
N GLY A 94 9.77 -11.40 -14.13
CA GLY A 94 10.98 -11.46 -14.95
C GLY A 94 11.59 -12.86 -15.02
N ILE A 95 11.52 -13.65 -13.93
CA ILE A 95 11.99 -15.04 -13.91
C ILE A 95 11.04 -15.99 -14.64
N LEU A 96 9.73 -15.85 -14.43
CA LEU A 96 8.74 -16.80 -14.95
C LEU A 96 8.17 -16.41 -16.32
N GLY A 97 8.40 -15.18 -16.76
CA GLY A 97 7.89 -14.62 -18.03
C GLY A 97 6.37 -14.45 -18.08
N ARG A 98 5.65 -14.68 -16.96
CA ARG A 98 4.20 -14.54 -16.86
C ARG A 98 3.74 -14.23 -15.44
N HIS A 99 2.56 -13.63 -15.35
CA HIS A 99 1.87 -13.25 -14.12
C HIS A 99 1.05 -14.42 -13.53
N TYR A 100 0.99 -14.52 -12.20
CA TYR A 100 0.10 -15.46 -11.51
C TYR A 100 -0.49 -14.85 -10.24
N LEU A 101 -1.82 -14.81 -10.17
CA LEU A 101 -2.57 -14.28 -9.03
C LEU A 101 -2.09 -14.82 -7.67
N PHE A 102 -1.81 -16.13 -7.57
CA PHE A 102 -1.35 -16.72 -6.31
C PHE A 102 0.02 -16.16 -5.88
N ALA A 103 0.92 -15.87 -6.83
CA ALA A 103 2.20 -15.24 -6.55
C ALA A 103 2.02 -13.79 -6.06
N ASP A 104 1.12 -13.03 -6.65
CA ASP A 104 0.86 -11.64 -6.25
C ASP A 104 0.26 -11.56 -4.84
N VAL A 105 -0.70 -12.43 -4.54
CA VAL A 105 -1.27 -12.55 -3.19
C VAL A 105 -0.20 -12.95 -2.17
N ALA A 106 0.69 -13.89 -2.52
CA ALA A 106 1.80 -14.28 -1.65
C ALA A 106 2.79 -13.13 -1.43
N ILE A 107 3.14 -12.38 -2.48
CA ILE A 107 3.99 -11.19 -2.40
C ILE A 107 3.36 -10.14 -1.50
N PHE A 108 2.06 -9.89 -1.66
CA PHE A 108 1.33 -8.95 -0.82
C PHE A 108 1.36 -9.39 0.66
N ALA A 109 1.11 -10.67 0.96
CA ALA A 109 1.19 -11.19 2.32
C ALA A 109 2.60 -11.07 2.93
N VAL A 110 3.64 -11.37 2.14
CA VAL A 110 5.06 -11.23 2.55
C VAL A 110 5.40 -9.77 2.82
N ALA A 111 5.01 -8.87 1.92
CA ALA A 111 5.27 -7.44 2.04
C ALA A 111 4.59 -6.85 3.29
N MET A 112 3.31 -7.14 3.50
CA MET A 112 2.56 -6.71 4.67
C MET A 112 3.18 -7.24 5.97
N SER A 113 3.57 -8.52 6.00
CA SER A 113 4.23 -9.13 7.16
C SER A 113 5.58 -8.49 7.45
N ALA A 114 6.38 -8.20 6.42
CA ALA A 114 7.69 -7.58 6.56
C ALA A 114 7.58 -6.15 7.10
N GLY A 115 6.65 -5.35 6.61
CA GLY A 115 6.46 -3.97 7.10
C GLY A 115 6.07 -3.94 8.57
N HIS A 116 5.09 -4.74 8.98
CA HIS A 116 4.68 -4.80 10.38
C HIS A 116 5.74 -5.45 11.28
N TYR A 117 6.57 -6.35 10.75
CA TYR A 117 7.74 -6.84 11.49
C TYR A 117 8.75 -5.72 11.77
N VAL A 118 9.05 -4.87 10.79
CA VAL A 118 9.92 -3.69 11.02
C VAL A 118 9.29 -2.75 12.05
N ALA A 119 7.99 -2.47 11.94
CA ALA A 119 7.26 -1.66 12.91
C ALA A 119 7.30 -2.25 14.32
N TYR A 120 7.15 -3.57 14.47
CA TYR A 120 7.33 -4.28 15.73
C TYR A 120 8.73 -4.05 16.33
N ARG A 121 9.79 -4.14 15.51
CA ARG A 121 11.17 -3.91 15.96
C ARG A 121 11.38 -2.48 16.44
N ILE A 122 10.77 -1.51 15.77
CA ILE A 122 10.75 -0.10 16.20
C ILE A 122 9.98 0.04 17.51
N ALA A 123 8.83 -0.62 17.65
CA ALA A 123 7.95 -0.48 18.81
C ALA A 123 8.58 -0.98 20.13
N ILE A 124 9.43 -2.02 20.07
CA ILE A 124 10.17 -2.53 21.23
C ILE A 124 11.54 -1.84 21.44
N GLY A 125 11.97 -1.03 20.49
CA GLY A 125 13.25 -0.32 20.54
C GLY A 125 13.18 1.02 21.28
N PRO A 126 14.29 1.80 21.23
CA PRO A 126 14.34 3.16 21.77
C PRO A 126 13.19 4.03 21.26
N VAL A 127 12.78 5.02 22.06
CA VAL A 127 11.74 5.96 21.64
C VAL A 127 12.26 6.78 20.45
N PRO A 128 11.54 6.83 19.32
CA PRO A 128 11.97 7.62 18.17
C PRO A 128 12.08 9.11 18.51
N SER A 129 13.07 9.77 17.92
CA SER A 129 13.27 11.21 18.07
C SER A 129 12.13 12.03 17.44
N ARG A 130 12.04 13.32 17.81
CA ARG A 130 11.11 14.26 17.14
C ARG A 130 11.40 14.36 15.64
N SER A 131 12.66 14.36 15.23
CA SER A 131 13.05 14.41 13.82
C SER A 131 12.57 13.17 13.06
N SER A 132 12.69 11.98 13.67
CA SER A 132 12.17 10.73 13.10
C SER A 132 10.65 10.77 12.94
N MET A 133 9.94 11.33 13.93
CA MET A 133 8.50 11.53 13.85
C MET A 133 8.11 12.49 12.70
N LEU A 134 8.80 13.62 12.57
CA LEU A 134 8.54 14.57 11.48
C LEU A 134 8.81 13.95 10.10
N ALA A 135 9.90 13.18 9.98
CA ALA A 135 10.20 12.43 8.77
C ALA A 135 9.11 11.39 8.45
N ALA A 136 8.63 10.66 9.46
CA ALA A 136 7.54 9.70 9.29
C ALA A 136 6.24 10.36 8.79
N VAL A 137 5.88 11.53 9.33
CA VAL A 137 4.73 12.30 8.84
C VAL A 137 4.95 12.74 7.40
N GLY A 138 6.11 13.33 7.08
CA GLY A 138 6.43 13.77 5.72
C GLY A 138 6.36 12.63 4.71
N LEU A 139 6.87 11.45 5.08
CA LEU A 139 6.83 10.23 4.28
C LEU A 139 5.41 9.69 4.08
N LEU A 140 4.56 9.69 5.11
CA LEU A 140 3.17 9.26 4.97
C LEU A 140 2.36 10.22 4.09
N VAL A 141 2.52 11.52 4.31
CA VAL A 141 1.82 12.56 3.55
C VAL A 141 2.26 12.57 2.10
N SER A 142 3.57 12.46 1.82
CA SER A 142 4.07 12.46 0.45
C SER A 142 3.62 11.24 -0.34
N LEU A 143 3.64 10.04 0.27
CA LEU A 143 3.15 8.82 -0.38
C LEU A 143 1.65 8.87 -0.60
N GLY A 144 0.87 9.26 0.41
CA GLY A 144 -0.58 9.39 0.27
C GLY A 144 -0.97 10.41 -0.82
N ALA A 145 -0.31 11.58 -0.84
CA ALA A 145 -0.53 12.59 -1.87
C ALA A 145 -0.14 12.09 -3.25
N ALA A 146 0.99 11.40 -3.38
CA ALA A 146 1.41 10.79 -4.64
C ALA A 146 0.37 9.76 -5.13
N LEU A 147 -0.07 8.85 -4.24
CA LEU A 147 -1.06 7.81 -4.55
C LEU A 147 -2.35 8.41 -5.10
N VAL A 148 -2.84 9.49 -4.51
CA VAL A 148 -4.02 10.20 -5.03
C VAL A 148 -3.70 10.88 -6.37
N TRP A 149 -2.62 11.65 -6.43
CA TRP A 149 -2.30 12.47 -7.61
C TRP A 149 -2.08 11.61 -8.86
N PHE A 150 -1.23 10.58 -8.77
CA PHE A 150 -0.88 9.77 -9.93
C PHE A 150 -1.98 8.77 -10.33
N THR A 151 -3.04 8.61 -9.57
CA THR A 151 -4.24 7.89 -10.04
C THR A 151 -5.00 8.68 -11.10
N TYR A 152 -5.04 10.01 -10.98
CA TYR A 152 -5.72 10.87 -11.95
C TYR A 152 -4.78 11.43 -13.01
N ALA A 153 -3.49 11.56 -12.69
CA ALA A 153 -2.45 12.04 -13.60
C ALA A 153 -1.25 11.09 -13.63
N PRO A 154 -1.42 9.82 -14.03
CA PRO A 154 -0.35 8.83 -14.07
C PRO A 154 0.72 9.20 -15.11
N PRO A 155 2.01 9.11 -14.77
CA PRO A 155 3.06 9.18 -15.78
C PRO A 155 3.07 7.90 -16.63
N VAL A 156 3.54 8.01 -17.88
CA VAL A 156 3.64 6.89 -18.82
C VAL A 156 4.85 6.01 -18.45
N MET A 157 4.66 5.12 -17.48
CA MET A 157 5.64 4.13 -17.02
C MET A 157 4.96 2.81 -16.67
N GLU A 158 5.65 1.69 -16.80
CA GLU A 158 5.09 0.33 -16.59
C GLU A 158 4.37 0.15 -15.25
N VAL A 159 4.86 0.76 -14.16
CA VAL A 159 4.22 0.64 -12.83
C VAL A 159 2.80 1.23 -12.78
N PHE A 160 2.47 2.17 -13.68
CA PHE A 160 1.15 2.81 -13.78
C PHE A 160 0.27 2.19 -14.87
N ARG A 161 0.80 1.27 -15.67
CA ARG A 161 0.11 0.64 -16.77
C ARG A 161 -0.79 -0.46 -16.25
N ASP A 162 -2.06 -0.41 -16.62
CA ASP A 162 -3.02 -1.47 -16.35
C ASP A 162 -2.59 -2.75 -17.08
N SER A 163 -2.43 -3.84 -16.34
CA SER A 163 -2.00 -5.12 -16.87
C SER A 163 -3.05 -5.80 -17.78
N LEU A 164 -4.32 -5.43 -17.66
CA LEU A 164 -5.41 -5.99 -18.47
C LEU A 164 -5.65 -5.18 -19.75
N THR A 165 -5.74 -3.85 -19.64
CA THR A 165 -6.14 -2.98 -20.75
C THR A 165 -4.96 -2.25 -21.41
N GLY A 166 -3.85 -2.11 -20.70
CA GLY A 166 -2.73 -1.26 -21.11
C GLY A 166 -2.97 0.24 -20.94
N ALA A 167 -4.14 0.65 -20.42
CA ALA A 167 -4.47 2.03 -20.10
C ALA A 167 -3.76 2.50 -18.82
N TYR A 168 -3.99 3.75 -18.44
CA TYR A 168 -3.39 4.38 -17.27
C TYR A 168 -4.47 5.04 -16.39
N GLY A 169 -4.27 4.96 -15.07
CA GLY A 169 -5.14 5.62 -14.09
C GLY A 169 -6.62 5.26 -14.26
N MET A 170 -7.50 6.27 -14.22
CA MET A 170 -8.95 6.09 -14.34
C MET A 170 -9.43 5.57 -15.71
N GLY A 171 -8.56 5.45 -16.72
CA GLY A 171 -8.90 4.85 -18.01
C GLY A 171 -10.14 5.46 -18.66
N PHE A 172 -9.98 6.60 -19.33
CA PHE A 172 -10.84 6.89 -20.48
C PHE A 172 -10.17 6.23 -21.69
N GLU A 173 -10.84 5.27 -22.33
CA GLU A 173 -10.44 4.81 -23.67
C GLU A 173 -10.34 6.02 -24.61
N PRO A 174 -9.35 6.09 -25.52
CA PRO A 174 -9.59 6.78 -26.77
C PRO A 174 -10.72 6.01 -27.45
N GLU A 175 -11.83 6.68 -27.77
CA GLU A 175 -12.89 6.12 -28.61
C GLU A 175 -12.26 5.37 -29.79
N ALA A 176 -12.48 4.06 -29.86
CA ALA A 176 -12.23 3.32 -31.08
C ALA A 176 -13.26 3.79 -32.12
N GLN A 177 -12.85 4.70 -33.01
CA GLN A 177 -13.50 4.97 -34.29
C GLN A 177 -12.99 3.99 -35.36
#